data_AF-B8GN80-F1
#
_entry.id   AF-B8GN80-F1
#
_cell.length_a   1.000
_cell.length_b   1.000
_cell.length_c   1.000
_cell.angle_alpha   90.00
_cell.angle_beta   90.00
_cell.angle_gamma   90.00
#
_symmetry.space_group_name_H-M   'P 1'
#
loop_
_entity.id
_entity.type
_entity.pdbx_description
1 polymer ?
#
loop_
_entity_poly.entity_id
_entity_poly.type
_entity_poly.pdbx_seq_one_letter_code
_entity_poly.pdbx_strand_id
1 'polypeptide(L)'
;MARHFLLLILMILPPLAHADPVVDEAMGLARLGAADLALATLDRQPPDRLTHPDRWMARERARLEILGMEQRWQGVVDRAARLPAGLPREFLIWARTREAHALLSLGRGEAARSVLRDLIWFSGDAVSEAWLDAWRGMLAESYWQDGLGDDALSTLRRWRQDRGEAAQIPLQLEARLLLDQGQGEEAARILERETGHEARALRALALLRTGSRPAEDLHRSMTQAAATADLPAPDRARYLAVAALAAAETTDLARRVEALEQAFAVQGRLPREEQMLRLDTDALWQAYLDLGESLGNERQLLIGDDDAWFTLADSLASRSRIQARALFAVVGVRGVDPEGRATAHRRLGESLLDRDDGAELMDVLYLEGGRFPTSEDVPAPVRHLLAEHAVDRGDLDTASRLMAGLSRPPEGVDGFEWGLRRARVLILGGQEEAGIDALYDLLSGVRQFDAERADRFLQVLFDLQTLRRHDAAVHLFRAVAPRLTDARQAREVLYWEADSHQALGQHEEAARLYLRSAGLGDGPWDPWGMTARFQAAGALAEAGHVSDARALYLDLLRVTREPERRVLLRQRLQQLDLR
;
A
#
# COMPACT_ATOMS: atom_id res chain seq x y z
N MET A 1 5.73 -1.70 21.81
CA MET A 1 5.37 -1.96 23.22
C MET A 1 4.61 -0.83 23.93
N ALA A 2 4.63 0.43 23.44
CA ALA A 2 3.78 1.51 23.98
C ALA A 2 2.28 1.15 24.02
N ARG A 3 1.78 0.33 23.10
CA ARG A 3 0.38 -0.14 23.07
C ARG A 3 -0.07 -0.91 24.33
N HIS A 4 0.81 -1.68 24.97
CA HIS A 4 0.41 -2.56 26.09
C HIS A 4 0.56 -1.87 27.45
N PHE A 5 1.53 -0.95 27.59
CA PHE A 5 1.67 -0.14 28.79
C PHE A 5 0.63 0.99 28.89
N LEU A 6 0.16 1.51 27.74
CA LEU A 6 -0.91 2.52 27.70
C LEU A 6 -2.27 1.93 28.15
N LEU A 7 -2.48 0.63 27.95
CA LEU A 7 -3.75 -0.06 28.26
C LEU A 7 -3.98 -0.23 29.77
N LEU A 8 -2.93 -0.22 30.60
CA LEU A 8 -3.07 -0.33 32.06
C LEU A 8 -3.32 1.01 32.77
N ILE A 9 -2.90 2.14 32.18
CA ILE A 9 -3.20 3.49 32.69
C ILE A 9 -4.61 3.97 32.27
N LEU A 10 -5.31 3.19 31.44
CA LEU A 10 -6.64 3.46 30.90
C LEU A 10 -7.80 3.21 31.91
N MET A 11 -7.53 2.73 33.13
CA MET A 11 -8.54 2.16 34.04
C MET A 11 -8.62 2.79 35.45
N ILE A 12 -8.10 4.00 35.66
CA ILE A 12 -8.35 4.72 36.93
C ILE A 12 -9.02 6.06 36.63
N LEU A 13 -10.33 6.00 36.42
CA LEU A 13 -11.21 7.17 36.46
C LEU A 13 -12.01 7.14 37.77
N PRO A 14 -12.04 8.22 38.57
CA PRO A 14 -13.10 8.40 39.54
C PRO A 14 -14.46 8.54 38.80
N PRO A 15 -15.58 8.17 39.42
CA PRO A 15 -16.90 8.23 38.77
C PRO A 15 -17.24 9.69 38.42
N LEU A 16 -17.28 10.01 37.12
CA LEU A 16 -17.71 11.32 36.64
C LEU A 16 -19.24 11.43 36.74
N ALA A 17 -19.68 12.51 37.38
CA ALA A 17 -21.06 12.97 37.39
C ALA A 17 -21.58 13.21 35.96
N HIS A 18 -22.79 12.72 35.68
CA HIS A 18 -23.59 12.89 34.45
C HIS A 18 -22.84 12.68 33.12
N ALA A 19 -22.88 11.44 32.60
CA ALA A 19 -22.44 11.12 31.25
C ALA A 19 -23.14 12.03 30.21
N ASP A 20 -22.35 12.72 29.37
CA ASP A 20 -22.86 13.47 28.22
C ASP A 20 -23.21 12.45 27.13
N PRO A 21 -24.50 12.26 26.78
CA PRO A 21 -24.92 11.23 25.82
C PRO A 21 -24.30 11.43 24.43
N VAL A 22 -23.91 12.66 24.09
CA VAL A 22 -23.22 12.97 22.82
C VAL A 22 -21.81 12.36 22.79
N VAL A 23 -21.14 12.29 23.94
CA VAL A 23 -19.82 11.65 24.06
C VAL A 23 -19.94 10.14 23.88
N ASP A 24 -20.93 9.52 24.52
CA ASP A 24 -21.15 8.07 24.42
C ASP A 24 -21.50 7.65 22.98
N GLU A 25 -22.37 8.42 22.31
CA GLU A 25 -22.70 8.21 20.89
C GLU A 25 -21.46 8.35 20.00
N ALA A 26 -20.69 9.43 20.16
CA ALA A 26 -19.48 9.65 19.35
C ALA A 26 -18.43 8.55 19.55
N MET A 27 -18.16 8.13 20.78
CA MET A 27 -17.22 7.05 21.05
C MET A 27 -17.70 5.71 20.51
N GLY A 28 -19.02 5.45 20.52
CA GLY A 28 -19.62 4.28 19.88
C GLY A 28 -19.40 4.26 18.37
N LEU A 29 -19.65 5.38 17.70
CA LEU A 29 -19.43 5.55 16.26
C LEU A 29 -17.95 5.38 15.88
N ALA A 30 -17.02 5.95 16.66
CA ALA A 30 -15.59 5.81 16.41
C ALA A 30 -15.12 4.36 16.53
N ARG A 31 -15.60 3.60 17.52
CA ARG A 31 -15.28 2.16 17.66
C ARG A 31 -15.80 1.32 16.49
N LEU A 32 -16.82 1.79 15.78
CA LEU A 32 -17.35 1.17 14.57
C LEU A 32 -16.65 1.66 13.28
N GLY A 33 -15.60 2.47 13.40
CA GLY A 33 -14.83 3.00 12.26
C GLY A 33 -15.43 4.26 11.61
N ALA A 34 -16.48 4.84 12.18
CA ALA A 34 -17.13 6.05 11.66
C ALA A 34 -16.58 7.34 12.31
N ALA A 35 -15.27 7.54 12.25
CA ALA A 35 -14.60 8.60 13.02
C ALA A 35 -14.99 10.03 12.61
N ASP A 36 -15.16 10.31 11.31
CA ASP A 36 -15.60 11.65 10.87
C ASP A 36 -17.02 11.96 11.33
N LEU A 37 -17.90 10.96 11.31
CA LEU A 37 -19.25 11.10 11.86
C LEU A 37 -19.21 11.30 13.38
N ALA A 38 -18.35 10.56 14.09
CA ALA A 38 -18.14 10.73 15.52
C ALA A 38 -17.68 12.16 15.87
N LEU A 39 -16.71 12.70 15.14
CA LEU A 39 -16.22 14.07 15.33
C LEU A 39 -17.32 15.11 15.04
N ALA A 40 -18.06 14.93 13.94
CA ALA A 40 -19.20 15.78 13.61
C ALA A 40 -20.29 15.73 14.69
N THR A 41 -20.52 14.57 15.30
CA THR A 41 -21.46 14.40 16.42
C THR A 41 -21.03 15.23 17.64
N LEU A 42 -19.74 15.27 17.98
CA LEU A 42 -19.23 16.12 19.08
C LEU A 42 -19.42 17.63 18.84
N ASP A 43 -19.41 18.04 17.58
CA ASP A 43 -19.59 19.44 17.15
C ASP A 43 -21.06 19.88 17.14
N ARG A 44 -22.02 18.94 17.26
CA ARG A 44 -23.44 19.28 17.41
C ARG A 44 -23.68 19.94 18.76
N GLN A 45 -24.20 21.17 18.73
CA GLN A 45 -24.55 21.95 19.93
C GLN A 45 -23.38 22.02 20.93
N PRO A 46 -22.30 22.76 20.59
CA PRO A 46 -21.12 22.81 21.44
C PRO A 46 -21.48 23.37 22.82
N PRO A 47 -21.09 22.70 23.92
CA PRO A 47 -21.38 23.20 25.26
C PRO A 47 -20.62 24.51 25.48
N ASP A 48 -21.31 25.51 26.02
CA ASP A 48 -20.65 26.74 26.44
C ASP A 48 -19.71 26.42 27.61
N ARG A 49 -18.44 26.79 27.43
CA ARG A 49 -17.36 26.47 28.37
C ARG A 49 -17.52 27.17 29.71
N LEU A 50 -18.05 28.39 29.74
CA LEU A 50 -18.20 29.18 30.96
C LEU A 50 -19.35 28.66 31.81
N THR A 51 -20.42 28.17 31.17
CA THR A 51 -21.60 27.66 31.88
C THR A 51 -21.55 26.15 32.14
N HIS A 52 -20.88 25.38 31.29
CA HIS A 52 -20.78 23.92 31.38
C HIS A 52 -19.34 23.40 31.15
N PRO A 53 -18.37 23.79 31.99
CA PRO A 53 -16.95 23.44 31.81
C PRO A 53 -16.71 21.93 31.78
N ASP A 54 -17.42 21.15 32.60
CA ASP A 54 -17.23 19.69 32.68
C ASP A 54 -17.69 18.96 31.41
N ARG A 55 -18.84 19.37 30.84
CA ARG A 55 -19.33 18.82 29.57
C ARG A 55 -18.41 19.20 28.41
N TRP A 56 -17.93 20.45 28.40
CA TRP A 56 -16.95 20.88 27.40
C TRP A 56 -15.67 20.04 27.48
N MET A 57 -15.12 19.84 28.69
CA MET A 57 -13.93 19.00 28.89
C MET A 57 -14.19 17.54 28.48
N ALA A 58 -15.35 16.97 28.81
CA ALA A 58 -15.69 15.60 28.42
C ALA A 58 -15.69 15.43 26.88
N ARG A 59 -16.26 16.37 26.14
CA ARG A 59 -16.22 16.36 24.67
C ARG A 59 -14.83 16.57 24.10
N GLU A 60 -14.02 17.43 24.72
CA GLU A 60 -12.64 17.63 24.29
C GLU A 60 -11.80 16.38 24.52
N ARG A 61 -12.00 15.66 25.64
CA ARG A 61 -11.36 14.36 25.86
C ARG A 61 -11.72 13.36 24.77
N ALA A 62 -13.01 13.21 24.48
CA ALA A 62 -13.49 12.32 23.44
C ALA A 62 -12.92 12.68 22.06
N ARG A 63 -12.84 13.96 21.73
CA ARG A 63 -12.26 14.45 20.47
C ARG A 63 -10.79 14.04 20.32
N LEU A 64 -9.95 14.28 21.33
CA LEU A 64 -8.54 13.91 21.28
C LEU A 64 -8.34 12.38 21.22
N GLU A 65 -9.17 11.61 21.94
CA GLU A 65 -9.12 10.14 21.89
C GLU A 65 -9.53 9.61 20.52
N ILE A 66 -10.62 10.11 19.91
CA ILE A 66 -11.05 9.71 18.56
C ILE A 66 -9.96 10.03 17.52
N LEU A 67 -9.39 11.24 17.59
CA LEU A 67 -8.29 11.62 16.70
C LEU A 67 -7.06 10.71 16.89
N GLY A 68 -6.75 10.33 18.13
CA GLY A 68 -5.67 9.40 18.43
C GLY A 68 -5.92 7.98 17.95
N MET A 69 -7.15 7.46 18.09
CA MET A 69 -7.55 6.14 17.61
C MET A 69 -7.35 6.00 16.08
N GLU A 70 -7.70 7.04 15.33
CA GLU A 70 -7.52 7.11 13.88
C GLU A 70 -6.13 7.58 13.44
N GLN A 71 -5.18 7.70 14.38
CA GLN A 71 -3.82 8.17 14.10
C GLN A 71 -3.75 9.55 13.39
N ARG A 72 -4.78 10.39 13.60
CA ARG A 72 -4.84 11.77 13.10
C ARG A 72 -4.05 12.70 14.01
N TRP A 73 -2.77 12.40 14.16
CA TRP A 73 -1.88 13.00 15.17
C TRP A 73 -1.75 14.52 15.04
N GLN A 74 -1.72 15.06 13.82
CA GLN A 74 -1.70 16.51 13.61
C GLN A 74 -2.94 17.18 14.21
N GLY A 75 -4.11 16.54 14.12
CA GLY A 75 -5.34 17.02 14.73
C GLY A 75 -5.25 17.06 16.26
N VAL A 76 -4.62 16.07 16.89
CA VAL A 76 -4.40 16.06 18.35
C VAL A 76 -3.53 17.25 18.77
N VAL A 77 -2.40 17.47 18.08
CA VAL A 77 -1.48 18.59 18.34
C VAL A 77 -2.19 19.94 18.17
N ASP A 78 -2.90 20.11 17.06
CA ASP A 78 -3.62 21.33 16.73
C ASP A 78 -4.70 21.70 17.76
N ARG A 79 -5.37 20.69 18.32
CA ARG A 79 -6.38 20.88 19.37
C ARG A 79 -5.73 21.17 20.73
N ALA A 80 -4.70 20.42 21.11
CA ALA A 80 -4.01 20.61 22.38
C ALA A 80 -3.32 21.98 22.48
N ALA A 81 -2.75 22.48 21.38
CA ALA A 81 -2.14 23.82 21.32
C ALA A 81 -3.16 24.96 21.48
N ARG A 82 -4.45 24.70 21.23
CA ARG A 82 -5.55 25.68 21.31
C ARG A 82 -6.38 25.57 22.59
N LEU A 83 -5.89 24.85 23.60
CA LEU A 83 -6.59 24.72 24.87
C LEU A 83 -6.71 26.08 25.59
N PRO A 84 -7.92 26.46 26.05
CA PRO A 84 -8.13 27.71 26.77
C PRO A 84 -7.33 27.80 28.08
N ALA A 85 -6.99 29.02 28.49
CA ALA A 85 -6.42 29.28 29.82
C ALA A 85 -7.45 29.00 30.94
N GLY A 86 -6.95 28.71 32.14
CA GLY A 86 -7.75 28.52 33.35
C GLY A 86 -8.41 27.15 33.50
N LEU A 87 -8.02 26.16 32.69
CA LEU A 87 -8.50 24.78 32.83
C LEU A 87 -7.89 24.10 34.07
N PRO A 88 -8.59 23.10 34.66
CA PRO A 88 -8.04 22.31 35.76
C PRO A 88 -6.70 21.67 35.40
N ARG A 89 -5.76 21.69 36.36
CA ARG A 89 -4.39 21.17 36.18
C ARG A 89 -4.38 19.73 35.67
N GLU A 90 -5.21 18.86 36.22
CA GLU A 90 -5.29 17.44 35.82
C GLU A 90 -5.68 17.27 34.35
N PHE A 91 -6.64 18.07 33.86
CA PHE A 91 -7.05 18.04 32.46
C PHE A 91 -5.90 18.51 31.54
N LEU A 92 -5.20 19.58 31.93
CA LEU A 92 -4.06 20.10 31.18
C LEU A 92 -2.93 19.07 31.11
N ILE A 93 -2.59 18.43 32.23
CA ILE A 93 -1.57 17.38 32.29
C ILE A 93 -1.92 16.21 31.36
N TRP A 94 -3.16 15.74 31.41
CA TRP A 94 -3.65 14.68 30.54
C TRP A 94 -3.57 15.08 29.06
N ALA A 95 -4.07 16.27 28.70
CA ALA A 95 -4.12 16.73 27.32
C ALA A 95 -2.73 17.02 26.73
N ARG A 96 -1.83 17.64 27.51
CA ARG A 96 -0.43 17.85 27.14
C ARG A 96 0.33 16.53 26.98
N THR A 97 -0.02 15.51 27.76
CA THR A 97 0.56 14.18 27.53
C THR A 97 0.09 13.60 26.19
N ARG A 98 -1.19 13.75 25.83
CA ARG A 98 -1.69 13.33 24.51
C ARG A 98 -0.97 14.09 23.38
N GLU A 99 -0.72 15.38 23.56
CA GLU A 99 0.06 16.19 22.63
C GLU A 99 1.50 15.68 22.46
N ALA A 100 2.22 15.44 23.56
CA ALA A 100 3.57 14.90 23.51
C ALA A 100 3.62 13.55 22.77
N HIS A 101 2.66 12.67 23.03
CA HIS A 101 2.54 11.41 22.30
C HIS A 101 2.26 11.61 20.81
N ALA A 102 1.34 12.52 20.45
CA ALA A 102 1.04 12.82 19.05
C ALA A 102 2.26 13.43 18.32
N LEU A 103 3.05 14.27 19.00
CA LEU A 103 4.30 14.82 18.46
C LEU A 103 5.34 13.73 18.19
N LEU A 104 5.50 12.77 19.10
CA LEU A 104 6.36 11.59 18.90
C LEU A 104 5.87 10.73 17.71
N SER A 105 4.56 10.49 17.60
CA SER A 105 3.98 9.75 16.48
C SER A 105 4.15 10.47 15.13
N LEU A 106 4.37 11.79 15.15
CA LEU A 106 4.71 12.60 13.97
C LEU A 106 6.22 12.71 13.72
N GLY A 107 7.07 12.10 14.54
CA GLY A 107 8.53 12.23 14.45
C GLY A 107 9.05 13.62 14.81
N ARG A 108 8.30 14.40 15.62
CA ARG A 108 8.69 15.75 16.06
C ARG A 108 9.29 15.70 17.47
N GLY A 109 10.45 15.06 17.59
CA GLY A 109 11.13 14.81 18.86
C GLY A 109 11.37 16.06 19.69
N GLU A 110 11.94 17.11 19.09
CA GLU A 110 12.22 18.37 19.78
C GLU A 110 10.97 19.03 20.40
N ALA A 111 9.89 19.12 19.63
CA ALA A 111 8.63 19.69 20.12
C ALA A 111 8.05 18.84 21.27
N ALA A 112 8.11 17.50 21.15
CA ALA A 112 7.71 16.61 22.22
C ALA A 112 8.55 16.83 23.49
N ARG A 113 9.88 16.99 23.37
CA ARG A 113 10.77 17.31 24.50
C ARG A 113 10.38 18.59 25.22
N SER A 114 10.00 19.64 24.48
CA SER A 114 9.56 20.89 25.09
C SER A 114 8.34 20.65 25.98
N VAL A 115 7.32 19.97 25.47
CA VAL A 115 6.10 19.64 26.25
C VAL A 115 6.42 18.74 27.44
N LEU A 116 7.25 17.71 27.25
CA LEU A 116 7.61 16.75 28.30
C LEU A 116 8.43 17.36 29.42
N ARG A 117 9.38 18.25 29.12
CA ARG A 117 10.16 18.95 30.15
C ARG A 117 9.24 19.83 31.00
N ASP A 118 8.31 20.54 30.36
CA ASP A 118 7.34 21.35 31.09
C ASP A 118 6.46 20.48 32.01
N LEU A 119 6.00 19.33 31.51
CA LEU A 119 5.24 18.37 32.32
C LEU A 119 6.06 17.87 33.51
N ILE A 120 7.30 17.42 33.31
CA ILE A 120 8.15 16.86 34.37
C ILE A 120 8.55 17.91 35.42
N TRP A 121 8.86 19.14 35.02
CA TRP A 121 9.33 20.19 35.95
C TRP A 121 8.20 20.92 36.67
N PHE A 122 7.05 21.12 36.02
CA PHE A 122 5.98 21.98 36.56
C PHE A 122 4.76 21.22 37.09
N SER A 123 4.71 19.89 36.96
CA SER A 123 3.65 19.08 37.56
C SER A 123 3.68 19.08 39.10
N GLY A 124 4.86 19.13 39.71
CA GLY A 124 5.06 19.02 41.16
C GLY A 124 4.50 17.69 41.73
N ASP A 125 4.09 17.69 42.99
CA ASP A 125 3.49 16.52 43.67
C ASP A 125 2.09 16.14 43.16
N ALA A 126 1.57 16.85 42.15
CA ALA A 126 0.21 16.66 41.63
C ALA A 126 0.07 15.45 40.69
N VAL A 127 1.15 14.69 40.45
CA VAL A 127 1.15 13.55 39.54
C VAL A 127 1.71 12.31 40.20
N SER A 128 1.14 11.17 39.83
CA SER A 128 1.65 9.88 40.28
C SER A 128 3.00 9.59 39.63
N GLU A 129 3.79 8.76 40.32
CA GLU A 129 5.05 8.23 39.81
C GLU A 129 4.91 7.54 38.44
N ALA A 130 3.74 6.94 38.16
CA ALA A 130 3.45 6.32 36.86
C ALA A 130 3.42 7.34 35.70
N TRP A 131 2.94 8.56 35.94
CA TRP A 131 2.99 9.62 34.92
C TRP A 131 4.42 10.06 34.65
N LEU A 132 5.22 10.26 35.71
CA LEU A 132 6.63 10.64 35.58
C LEU A 132 7.43 9.57 34.82
N ASP A 133 7.18 8.29 35.09
CA ASP A 133 7.78 7.17 34.37
C ASP A 133 7.41 7.17 32.89
N ALA A 134 6.13 7.35 32.57
CA ALA A 134 5.66 7.45 31.18
C ALA A 134 6.31 8.63 30.44
N TRP A 135 6.43 9.79 31.09
CA TRP A 135 7.06 10.97 30.50
C TRP A 135 8.56 10.82 30.31
N ARG A 136 9.27 10.18 31.24
CA ARG A 136 10.70 9.86 31.09
C ARG A 136 10.93 8.87 29.95
N GLY A 137 10.05 7.88 29.78
CA GLY A 137 10.05 6.98 28.63
C GLY A 137 9.88 7.72 27.30
N MET A 138 8.86 8.57 27.19
CA MET A 138 8.63 9.42 26.02
C MET A 138 9.78 10.40 25.77
N LEU A 139 10.43 10.89 26.83
CA LEU A 139 11.59 11.78 26.71
C LEU A 139 12.77 11.03 26.10
N ALA A 140 13.07 9.81 26.54
CA ALA A 140 14.11 8.97 25.93
C ALA A 140 13.79 8.65 24.46
N GLU A 141 12.54 8.30 24.15
CA GLU A 141 12.08 8.06 22.77
C GLU A 141 12.25 9.29 21.88
N SER A 142 11.94 10.49 22.39
CA SER A 142 12.10 11.72 21.64
C SER A 142 13.55 12.04 21.27
N TYR A 143 14.52 11.72 22.14
CA TYR A 143 15.94 11.86 21.83
C TYR A 143 16.37 10.83 20.79
N TRP A 144 15.91 9.59 20.92
CA TRP A 144 16.20 8.53 19.98
C TRP A 144 15.70 8.85 18.56
N GLN A 145 14.47 9.35 18.41
CA GLN A 145 13.91 9.74 17.11
C GLN A 145 14.75 10.82 16.39
N ASP A 146 15.38 11.71 17.15
CA ASP A 146 16.24 12.77 16.61
C ASP A 146 17.72 12.35 16.47
N GLY A 147 18.03 11.05 16.64
CA GLY A 147 19.40 10.52 16.52
C GLY A 147 20.32 10.85 17.71
N LEU A 148 19.78 11.34 18.82
CA LEU A 148 20.52 11.75 20.02
C LEU A 148 20.63 10.58 21.02
N GLY A 149 21.27 9.49 20.60
CA GLY A 149 21.31 8.23 21.38
C GLY A 149 21.95 8.37 22.77
N ASP A 150 22.99 9.20 22.91
CA ASP A 150 23.67 9.45 24.19
C ASP A 150 22.75 10.15 25.21
N ASP A 151 21.96 11.10 24.75
CA ASP A 151 20.99 11.82 25.59
C ASP A 151 19.82 10.90 25.99
N ALA A 152 19.39 10.02 25.08
CA ALA A 152 18.39 9.00 25.36
C ALA A 152 18.87 8.03 26.46
N LEU A 153 20.09 7.48 26.32
CA LEU A 153 20.68 6.60 27.35
C LEU A 153 20.89 7.33 28.68
N SER A 154 21.34 8.58 28.64
CA SER A 154 21.51 9.39 29.85
C SER A 154 20.18 9.59 30.58
N THR A 155 19.09 9.80 29.83
CA THR A 155 17.73 9.89 30.38
C THR A 155 17.33 8.60 31.08
N LEU A 156 17.55 7.44 30.45
CA LEU A 156 17.21 6.12 31.03
C LEU A 156 18.07 5.80 32.27
N ARG A 157 19.36 6.11 32.24
CA ARG A 157 20.27 5.95 33.39
C ARG A 157 19.85 6.84 34.55
N ARG A 158 19.48 8.10 34.28
CA ARG A 158 19.02 9.01 35.32
C ARG A 158 17.72 8.54 35.95
N TRP A 159 16.77 8.06 35.14
CA TRP A 159 15.54 7.46 35.63
C TRP A 159 15.82 6.28 36.57
N ARG A 160 16.74 5.38 36.19
CA ARG A 160 17.16 4.27 37.05
C ARG A 160 17.81 4.73 38.35
N GLN A 161 18.65 5.76 38.31
CA GLN A 161 19.26 6.35 39.52
C GLN A 161 18.21 6.95 40.47
N ASP A 162 17.23 7.66 39.93
CA ASP A 162 16.19 8.32 40.72
C ASP A 162 15.23 7.31 41.38
N ARG A 163 14.98 6.17 40.72
CA ARG A 163 13.92 5.21 41.12
C ARG A 163 14.41 3.86 41.61
N GLY A 164 15.69 3.54 41.44
CA GLY A 164 16.28 2.25 41.82
C GLY A 164 15.56 1.07 41.17
N GLU A 165 15.28 0.03 41.95
CA GLU A 165 14.58 -1.18 41.49
C GLU A 165 13.12 -0.94 41.10
N ALA A 166 12.50 0.17 41.55
CA ALA A 166 11.13 0.53 41.19
C ALA A 166 11.02 1.21 39.81
N ALA A 167 12.15 1.41 39.11
CA ALA A 167 12.18 1.98 37.78
C ALA A 167 11.71 0.97 36.73
N GLN A 168 10.69 1.31 35.95
CA GLN A 168 10.17 0.46 34.88
C GLN A 168 10.82 0.81 33.53
N ILE A 169 12.14 0.61 33.46
CA ILE A 169 12.93 0.99 32.29
C ILE A 169 12.48 0.19 31.05
N PRO A 170 12.25 0.82 29.89
CA PRO A 170 11.95 0.13 28.64
C PRO A 170 13.21 -0.56 28.09
N LEU A 171 13.49 -1.77 28.58
CA LEU A 171 14.75 -2.49 28.32
C LEU A 171 15.03 -2.73 26.83
N GLN A 172 14.01 -2.88 25.99
CA GLN A 172 14.19 -3.06 24.55
C GLN A 172 14.65 -1.76 23.87
N LEU A 173 14.16 -0.59 24.31
CA LEU A 173 14.66 0.71 23.84
C LEU A 173 16.12 0.89 24.30
N GLU A 174 16.40 0.61 25.57
CA GLU A 174 17.76 0.68 26.10
C GLU A 174 18.72 -0.23 25.34
N ALA A 175 18.32 -1.48 25.08
CA ALA A 175 19.13 -2.43 24.32
C ALA A 175 19.40 -1.98 22.88
N ARG A 176 18.41 -1.38 22.20
CA ARG A 176 18.61 -0.81 20.86
C ARG A 176 19.65 0.32 20.89
N LEU A 177 19.51 1.25 21.82
CA LEU A 177 20.45 2.35 21.99
C LEU A 177 21.87 1.86 22.31
N LEU A 178 21.99 0.85 23.18
CA LEU A 178 23.27 0.22 23.50
C LEU A 178 23.89 -0.46 22.25
N LEU A 179 23.08 -1.17 21.46
CA LEU A 179 23.52 -1.82 20.23
C LEU A 179 24.00 -0.83 19.17
N ASP A 180 23.32 0.31 19.03
CA ASP A 180 23.71 1.38 18.11
C ASP A 180 25.04 2.02 18.52
N GLN A 181 25.36 2.03 19.81
CA GLN A 181 26.63 2.52 20.35
C GLN A 181 27.72 1.43 20.45
N GLY A 182 27.48 0.23 19.91
CA GLY A 182 28.43 -0.89 19.99
C GLY A 182 28.57 -1.52 21.39
N GLN A 183 27.70 -1.17 22.34
CA GLN A 183 27.68 -1.71 23.71
C GLN A 183 26.89 -3.05 23.78
N GLY A 184 27.23 -3.98 22.90
CA GLY A 184 26.49 -5.24 22.73
C GLY A 184 26.48 -6.14 23.97
N GLU A 185 27.57 -6.20 24.74
CA GLU A 185 27.63 -7.02 25.96
C GLU A 185 26.64 -6.55 27.03
N GLU A 186 26.50 -5.22 27.19
CA GLU A 186 25.52 -4.64 28.11
C GLU A 186 24.09 -4.91 27.63
N ALA A 187 23.83 -4.71 26.33
CA ALA A 187 22.54 -5.00 25.72
C ALA A 187 22.12 -6.46 25.94
N ALA A 188 23.04 -7.41 25.75
CA ALA A 188 22.78 -8.83 25.98
C ALA A 188 22.49 -9.15 27.45
N ARG A 189 23.15 -8.45 28.38
CA ARG A 189 23.00 -8.64 29.84
C ARG A 189 21.66 -8.12 30.35
N ILE A 190 21.26 -6.91 29.96
CA ILE A 190 19.99 -6.34 30.43
C ILE A 190 18.78 -7.12 29.92
N LEU A 191 18.91 -7.81 28.78
CA LEU A 191 17.86 -8.64 28.18
C LEU A 191 17.91 -10.12 28.61
N GLU A 192 18.83 -10.53 29.48
CA GLU A 192 19.05 -11.95 29.80
C GLU A 192 17.82 -12.64 30.41
N ARG A 193 17.06 -11.92 31.23
CA ARG A 193 15.88 -12.43 31.95
C ARG A 193 14.56 -12.17 31.22
N GLU A 194 14.62 -11.47 30.08
CA GLU A 194 13.44 -11.11 29.32
C GLU A 194 12.96 -12.27 28.46
N THR A 195 11.65 -12.56 28.50
CA THR A 195 11.04 -13.67 27.76
C THR A 195 10.33 -13.25 26.48
N GLY A 196 10.11 -11.94 26.29
CA GLY A 196 9.46 -11.40 25.10
C GLY A 196 10.26 -11.67 23.82
N HIS A 197 9.55 -11.88 22.70
CA HIS A 197 10.17 -12.23 21.42
C HIS A 197 11.13 -11.15 20.89
N GLU A 198 10.74 -9.89 21.00
CA GLU A 198 11.58 -8.74 20.65
C GLU A 198 12.89 -8.72 21.47
N ALA A 199 12.79 -8.91 22.79
CA ALA A 199 13.96 -8.96 23.67
C ALA A 199 14.87 -10.14 23.34
N ARG A 200 14.30 -11.31 23.07
CA ARG A 200 15.06 -12.50 22.67
C ARG A 200 15.83 -12.28 21.36
N ALA A 201 15.20 -11.65 20.37
CA ALA A 201 15.85 -11.32 19.09
C ALA A 201 16.97 -10.28 19.26
N LEU A 202 16.73 -9.20 20.01
CA LEU A 202 17.74 -8.17 20.30
C LEU A 202 18.93 -8.75 21.08
N ARG A 203 18.67 -9.62 22.06
CA ARG A 203 19.74 -10.32 22.79
C ARG A 203 20.55 -11.23 21.86
N ALA A 204 19.89 -11.97 20.97
CA ALA A 204 20.57 -12.81 19.99
C ALA A 204 21.45 -11.99 19.03
N LEU A 205 20.96 -10.85 18.55
CA LEU A 205 21.74 -9.90 17.76
C LEU A 205 22.94 -9.35 18.53
N ALA A 206 22.75 -9.01 19.81
CA ALA A 206 23.82 -8.53 20.67
C ALA A 206 24.93 -9.59 20.84
N LEU A 207 24.55 -10.83 21.13
CA LEU A 207 25.49 -11.95 21.27
C LEU A 207 26.21 -12.30 19.96
N LEU A 208 25.55 -12.11 18.81
CA LEU A 208 26.16 -12.25 17.50
C LEU A 208 27.27 -11.21 17.31
N ARG A 209 26.93 -9.92 17.46
CA ARG A 209 27.85 -8.79 17.23
C ARG A 209 29.07 -8.82 18.15
N THR A 210 28.94 -9.33 19.37
CA THR A 210 30.06 -9.47 20.30
C THR A 210 30.85 -10.76 20.13
N GLY A 211 30.40 -11.68 19.26
CA GLY A 211 30.98 -13.02 19.12
C GLY A 211 30.87 -13.87 20.39
N SER A 212 30.03 -13.48 21.36
CA SER A 212 29.89 -14.19 22.64
C SER A 212 29.13 -15.51 22.50
N ARG A 213 28.48 -15.74 21.36
CA ARG A 213 27.86 -17.03 21.01
C ARG A 213 28.15 -17.38 19.55
N PRO A 214 28.44 -18.65 19.22
CA PRO A 214 28.69 -19.05 17.84
C PRO A 214 27.53 -18.72 16.91
N ALA A 215 27.85 -18.15 15.74
CA ALA A 215 26.86 -17.75 14.74
C ALA A 215 25.97 -18.94 14.29
N GLU A 216 26.54 -20.14 14.16
CA GLU A 216 25.78 -21.33 13.79
C GLU A 216 24.69 -21.70 14.81
N ASP A 217 25.00 -21.59 16.10
CA ASP A 217 24.03 -21.85 17.17
C ASP A 217 22.93 -20.80 17.20
N LEU A 218 23.29 -19.54 16.96
CA LEU A 218 22.33 -18.43 16.87
C LEU A 218 21.39 -18.64 15.68
N HIS A 219 21.93 -18.89 14.48
CA HIS A 219 21.16 -19.22 13.28
C HIS A 219 20.16 -20.34 13.57
N ARG A 220 20.63 -21.50 14.05
CA ARG A 220 19.78 -22.66 14.37
C ARG A 220 18.68 -22.30 15.37
N SER A 221 19.03 -21.60 16.44
CA SER A 221 18.08 -21.25 17.50
C SER A 221 17.03 -20.23 17.07
N MET A 222 17.38 -19.30 16.17
CA MET A 222 16.47 -18.27 15.65
C MET A 222 15.56 -18.84 14.57
N THR A 223 16.08 -19.67 13.66
CA THR A 223 15.26 -20.41 12.68
C THR A 223 14.22 -21.30 13.38
N GLN A 224 14.63 -22.02 14.44
CA GLN A 224 13.69 -22.81 15.24
C GLN A 224 12.64 -21.95 15.93
N ALA A 225 13.02 -20.77 16.45
CA ALA A 225 12.06 -19.84 17.05
C ALA A 225 11.06 -19.31 16.02
N ALA A 226 11.51 -18.98 14.81
CA ALA A 226 10.66 -18.53 13.70
C ALA A 226 9.66 -19.61 13.24
N ALA A 227 10.00 -20.89 13.36
CA ALA A 227 9.14 -22.02 13.01
C ALA A 227 8.01 -22.29 14.03
N THR A 228 7.94 -21.55 15.14
CA THR A 228 6.88 -21.71 16.14
C THR A 228 5.51 -21.43 15.51
N ALA A 229 4.53 -22.30 15.78
CA ALA A 229 3.14 -22.10 15.34
C ALA A 229 2.55 -20.83 15.98
N ASP A 230 1.65 -20.17 15.26
CA ASP A 230 0.93 -18.96 15.70
C ASP A 230 1.83 -17.78 16.12
N LEU A 231 3.11 -17.79 15.73
CA LEU A 231 4.03 -16.69 15.99
C LEU A 231 3.59 -15.43 15.22
N PRO A 232 3.42 -14.27 15.88
CA PRO A 232 3.07 -13.03 15.22
C PRO A 232 4.06 -12.68 14.10
N ALA A 233 3.55 -12.15 12.98
CA ALA A 233 4.36 -11.87 11.79
C ALA A 233 5.61 -10.99 12.07
N PRO A 234 5.53 -9.92 12.89
CA PRO A 234 6.72 -9.13 13.22
C PRO A 234 7.78 -9.93 13.99
N ASP A 235 7.36 -10.81 14.91
CA ASP A 235 8.29 -11.63 15.69
C ASP A 235 8.98 -12.69 14.83
N ARG A 236 8.24 -13.29 13.89
CA ARG A 236 8.81 -14.19 12.87
C ARG A 236 9.88 -13.46 12.06
N ALA A 237 9.59 -12.25 11.60
CA ALA A 237 10.53 -11.45 10.83
C ALA A 237 11.79 -11.09 11.62
N ARG A 238 11.67 -10.73 12.90
CA ARG A 238 12.82 -10.48 13.78
C ARG A 238 13.75 -11.68 13.89
N TYR A 239 13.19 -12.87 14.11
CA TYR A 239 14.01 -14.08 14.23
C TYR A 239 14.68 -14.45 12.91
N LEU A 240 13.97 -14.38 11.78
CA LEU A 240 14.56 -14.68 10.48
C LEU A 240 15.65 -13.67 10.09
N ALA A 241 15.47 -12.38 10.42
CA ALA A 241 16.52 -11.38 10.25
C ALA A 241 17.80 -11.72 11.03
N VAL A 242 17.69 -12.05 12.32
CA VAL A 242 18.86 -12.46 13.12
C VAL A 242 19.45 -13.78 12.60
N ALA A 243 18.63 -14.73 12.17
CA ALA A 243 19.10 -15.98 11.58
C ALA A 243 19.90 -15.76 10.29
N ALA A 244 19.49 -14.80 9.45
CA ALA A 244 20.19 -14.41 8.23
C ALA A 244 21.51 -13.69 8.52
N LEU A 245 21.52 -12.75 9.47
CA LEU A 245 22.75 -12.09 9.93
C LEU A 245 23.76 -13.12 10.47
N ALA A 246 23.28 -14.09 11.26
CA ALA A 246 24.14 -15.15 11.77
C ALA A 246 24.64 -16.09 10.66
N ALA A 247 23.81 -16.43 9.67
CA ALA A 247 24.23 -17.25 8.53
C ALA A 247 25.32 -16.55 7.68
N ALA A 248 25.29 -15.22 7.59
CA ALA A 248 26.29 -14.43 6.87
C ALA A 248 27.70 -14.52 7.47
N GLU A 249 27.83 -14.85 8.76
CA GLU A 249 29.14 -15.07 9.41
C GLU A 249 29.66 -16.51 9.24
N THR A 250 28.88 -17.41 8.62
CA THR A 250 29.27 -18.80 8.37
C THR A 250 29.90 -18.98 6.99
N THR A 251 30.69 -20.03 6.81
CA THR A 251 31.28 -20.39 5.50
C THR A 251 30.32 -21.18 4.60
N ASP A 252 29.12 -21.49 5.08
CA ASP A 252 28.11 -22.25 4.32
C ASP A 252 27.31 -21.29 3.42
N LEU A 253 27.76 -21.15 2.17
CA LEU A 253 27.16 -20.24 1.19
C LEU A 253 25.70 -20.58 0.88
N ALA A 254 25.34 -21.87 0.87
CA ALA A 254 23.96 -22.29 0.61
C ALA A 254 23.03 -21.89 1.75
N ARG A 255 23.47 -22.09 3.00
CA ARG A 255 22.73 -21.65 4.19
C ARG A 255 22.56 -20.14 4.25
N ARG A 256 23.58 -19.38 3.83
CA ARG A 256 23.49 -17.92 3.74
C ARG A 256 22.39 -17.49 2.78
N VAL A 257 22.34 -18.06 1.58
CA VAL A 257 21.26 -17.76 0.60
C VAL A 257 19.89 -18.15 1.15
N GLU A 258 19.76 -19.35 1.72
CA GLU A 258 18.50 -19.82 2.28
C GLU A 258 17.96 -18.90 3.39
N ALA A 259 18.84 -18.50 4.31
CA ALA A 259 18.45 -17.64 5.42
C ALA A 259 18.04 -16.24 4.94
N LEU A 260 18.73 -15.69 3.94
CA LEU A 260 18.39 -14.41 3.34
C LEU A 260 17.05 -14.48 2.59
N GLU A 261 16.80 -15.53 1.79
CA GLU A 261 15.49 -15.72 1.15
C GLU A 261 14.36 -15.74 2.19
N GLN A 262 14.51 -16.52 3.27
CA GLN A 262 13.46 -16.58 4.31
C GLN A 262 13.26 -15.24 5.02
N ALA A 263 14.33 -14.47 5.26
CA ALA A 263 14.24 -13.19 5.93
C ALA A 263 13.60 -12.11 5.05
N PHE A 264 13.98 -12.01 3.77
CA PHE A 264 13.43 -11.02 2.85
C PHE A 264 11.96 -11.22 2.56
N ALA A 265 11.50 -12.48 2.46
CA ALA A 265 10.08 -12.82 2.33
C ALA A 265 9.17 -12.18 3.40
N VAL A 266 9.70 -11.91 4.59
CA VAL A 266 8.93 -11.33 5.71
C VAL A 266 9.47 -9.99 6.21
N GLN A 267 10.50 -9.42 5.60
CA GLN A 267 11.14 -8.19 6.05
C GLN A 267 10.16 -7.01 6.11
N GLY A 268 9.21 -6.94 5.18
CA GLY A 268 8.14 -5.92 5.17
C GLY A 268 7.25 -5.95 6.43
N ARG A 269 7.28 -7.03 7.22
CA ARG A 269 6.54 -7.17 8.49
C ARG A 269 7.30 -6.59 9.69
N LEU A 270 8.56 -6.18 9.53
CA LEU A 270 9.32 -5.51 10.59
C LEU A 270 8.81 -4.09 10.85
N PRO A 271 8.64 -3.70 12.12
CA PRO A 271 8.36 -2.32 12.48
C PRO A 271 9.41 -1.35 11.92
N ARG A 272 9.01 -0.11 11.63
CA ARG A 272 9.90 0.89 11.02
C ARG A 272 11.07 1.25 11.92
N GLU A 273 10.89 1.13 13.24
CA GLU A 273 11.88 1.51 14.22
C GLU A 273 12.98 0.45 14.42
N GLU A 274 12.86 -0.72 13.77
CA GLU A 274 13.81 -1.84 13.85
C GLU A 274 14.78 -1.88 12.67
N GLN A 275 15.33 -0.72 12.32
CA GLN A 275 16.24 -0.59 11.18
C GLN A 275 17.47 -1.50 11.30
N MET A 276 17.97 -1.77 12.50
CA MET A 276 19.12 -2.66 12.73
C MET A 276 18.88 -4.13 12.35
N LEU A 277 17.62 -4.54 12.18
CA LEU A 277 17.23 -5.88 11.73
C LEU A 277 16.83 -5.90 10.25
N ARG A 278 16.74 -4.73 9.59
CA ARG A 278 16.50 -4.67 8.15
C ARG A 278 17.78 -5.01 7.42
N LEU A 279 17.69 -5.98 6.53
CA LEU A 279 18.78 -6.46 5.70
C LEU A 279 18.87 -5.59 4.44
N ASP A 280 20.09 -5.36 4.00
CA ASP A 280 20.37 -4.72 2.72
C ASP A 280 20.05 -5.69 1.58
N THR A 281 19.19 -5.27 0.67
CA THR A 281 18.77 -6.02 -0.52
C THR A 281 19.95 -6.53 -1.37
N ASP A 282 21.07 -5.81 -1.39
CA ASP A 282 22.27 -6.23 -2.13
C ASP A 282 22.93 -7.47 -1.49
N ALA A 283 22.66 -7.75 -0.21
CA ALA A 283 23.20 -8.93 0.48
C ALA A 283 22.72 -10.25 -0.14
N LEU A 284 21.47 -10.32 -0.62
CA LEU A 284 20.95 -11.53 -1.28
C LEU A 284 21.55 -11.69 -2.68
N TRP A 285 21.69 -10.61 -3.45
CA TRP A 285 22.40 -10.66 -4.73
C TRP A 285 23.84 -11.15 -4.54
N GLN A 286 24.56 -10.60 -3.58
CA GLN A 286 25.93 -11.02 -3.31
C GLN A 286 26.00 -12.48 -2.86
N ALA A 287 25.09 -12.93 -2.00
CA ALA A 287 25.05 -14.32 -1.55
C ALA A 287 24.79 -15.31 -2.71
N TYR A 288 23.89 -14.95 -3.64
CA TYR A 288 23.69 -15.74 -4.85
C TYR A 288 24.95 -15.79 -5.72
N LEU A 289 25.64 -14.66 -5.90
CA LEU A 289 26.87 -14.61 -6.68
C LEU A 289 27.97 -15.45 -6.04
N ASP A 290 28.19 -15.31 -4.73
CA ASP A 290 29.22 -16.07 -4.00
C ASP A 290 28.98 -17.60 -4.16
N LEU A 291 27.73 -18.05 -3.96
CA LEU A 291 27.36 -19.46 -4.11
C LEU A 291 27.49 -19.93 -5.56
N GLY A 292 26.96 -19.18 -6.52
CA GLY A 292 26.95 -19.54 -7.93
C GLY A 292 28.35 -19.58 -8.52
N GLU A 293 29.19 -18.60 -8.20
CA GLU A 293 30.59 -18.54 -8.63
C GLU A 293 31.39 -19.71 -8.03
N SER A 294 31.17 -20.08 -6.76
CA SER A 294 31.77 -21.28 -6.17
C SER A 294 31.41 -22.55 -6.94
N LEU A 295 30.13 -22.75 -7.26
CA LEU A 295 29.65 -23.91 -8.00
C LEU A 295 30.20 -23.96 -9.45
N GLY A 296 30.25 -22.81 -10.11
CA GLY A 296 30.81 -22.69 -11.45
C GLY A 296 32.31 -22.97 -11.48
N ASN A 297 33.05 -22.46 -10.50
CA ASN A 297 34.50 -22.68 -10.37
C ASN A 297 34.83 -24.15 -10.11
N GLU A 298 34.06 -24.84 -9.26
CA GLU A 298 34.20 -26.29 -9.03
C GLU A 298 34.02 -27.11 -10.32
N ARG A 299 33.23 -26.61 -11.27
CA ARG A 299 32.98 -27.23 -12.58
C ARG A 299 33.78 -26.62 -13.72
N GLN A 300 34.69 -25.68 -13.42
CA GLN A 300 35.52 -24.98 -14.40
C GLN A 300 34.72 -24.30 -15.52
N LEU A 301 33.54 -23.77 -15.19
CA LEU A 301 32.70 -23.06 -16.14
C LEU A 301 33.32 -21.70 -16.50
N LEU A 302 33.23 -21.33 -17.77
CA LEU A 302 33.69 -20.04 -18.27
C LEU A 302 32.54 -19.04 -18.30
N ILE A 303 32.81 -17.79 -17.91
CA ILE A 303 31.84 -16.70 -18.08
C ILE A 303 31.71 -16.42 -19.59
N GLY A 304 30.47 -16.41 -20.08
CA GLY A 304 30.14 -16.28 -21.51
C GLY A 304 29.80 -17.60 -22.21
N ASP A 305 29.95 -18.75 -21.54
CA ASP A 305 29.40 -20.03 -21.99
C ASP A 305 28.08 -20.33 -21.26
N ASP A 306 27.07 -19.49 -21.53
CA ASP A 306 25.81 -19.46 -20.78
C ASP A 306 25.07 -20.82 -20.83
N ASP A 307 25.19 -21.58 -21.92
CA ASP A 307 24.62 -22.92 -22.08
C ASP A 307 25.15 -23.92 -21.04
N ALA A 308 26.45 -23.86 -20.73
CA ALA A 308 27.06 -24.72 -19.72
C ALA A 308 26.55 -24.39 -18.30
N TRP A 309 26.34 -23.10 -18.01
CA TRP A 309 25.74 -22.65 -16.74
C TRP A 309 24.28 -23.08 -16.62
N PHE A 310 23.47 -22.92 -17.67
CA PHE A 310 22.08 -23.37 -17.67
C PHE A 310 21.97 -24.90 -17.53
N THR A 311 22.82 -25.65 -18.22
CA THR A 311 22.87 -27.12 -18.08
C THR A 311 23.17 -27.54 -16.64
N LEU A 312 24.13 -26.87 -15.98
CA LEU A 312 24.42 -27.14 -14.57
C LEU A 312 23.22 -26.78 -13.68
N ALA A 313 22.61 -25.61 -13.89
CA ALA A 313 21.45 -25.16 -13.12
C ALA A 313 20.27 -26.15 -13.25
N ASP A 314 19.94 -26.59 -14.45
CA ASP A 314 18.86 -27.54 -14.72
C ASP A 314 19.15 -28.91 -14.06
N SER A 315 20.41 -29.36 -14.05
CA SER A 315 20.81 -30.59 -13.36
C SER A 315 20.65 -30.51 -11.83
N LEU A 316 20.83 -29.32 -11.26
CA LEU A 316 20.74 -29.07 -9.83
C LEU A 316 19.33 -28.70 -9.36
N ALA A 317 18.47 -28.16 -10.23
CA ALA A 317 17.14 -27.68 -9.88
C ALA A 317 16.27 -28.74 -9.16
N SER A 318 16.43 -30.01 -9.53
CA SER A 318 15.74 -31.14 -8.90
C SER A 318 16.25 -31.50 -7.49
N ARG A 319 17.48 -31.11 -7.15
CA ARG A 319 18.16 -31.44 -5.89
C ARG A 319 18.23 -30.26 -4.93
N SER A 320 18.51 -29.08 -5.46
CA SER A 320 18.60 -27.83 -4.71
C SER A 320 18.21 -26.65 -5.62
N ARG A 321 16.99 -26.16 -5.45
CA ARG A 321 16.51 -24.97 -6.15
C ARG A 321 17.34 -23.72 -5.80
N ILE A 322 17.88 -23.65 -4.58
CA ILE A 322 18.77 -22.56 -4.13
C ILE A 322 20.04 -22.49 -4.99
N GLN A 323 20.67 -23.65 -5.25
CA GLN A 323 21.87 -23.70 -6.08
C GLN A 323 21.56 -23.33 -7.55
N ALA A 324 20.43 -23.78 -8.08
CA ALA A 324 20.00 -23.39 -9.42
C ALA A 324 19.77 -21.88 -9.54
N ARG A 325 19.09 -21.26 -8.56
CA ARG A 325 18.89 -19.80 -8.50
C ARG A 325 20.22 -19.04 -8.45
N ALA A 326 21.19 -19.51 -7.66
CA ALA A 326 22.51 -18.90 -7.59
C ALA A 326 23.23 -18.92 -8.95
N LEU A 327 23.15 -20.01 -9.70
CA LEU A 327 23.72 -20.11 -11.05
C LEU A 327 23.02 -19.15 -12.04
N PHE A 328 21.68 -19.06 -11.98
CA PHE A 328 20.94 -18.08 -12.79
C PHE A 328 21.32 -16.64 -12.43
N ALA A 329 21.52 -16.33 -11.15
CA ALA A 329 21.97 -15.01 -10.73
C ALA A 329 23.36 -14.66 -11.31
N VAL A 330 24.30 -15.61 -11.32
CA VAL A 330 25.62 -15.39 -11.94
C VAL A 330 25.50 -15.06 -13.42
N VAL A 331 24.75 -15.85 -14.20
CA VAL A 331 24.56 -15.56 -15.62
C VAL A 331 23.85 -14.22 -15.83
N GLY A 332 22.78 -13.93 -15.09
CA GLY A 332 22.03 -12.67 -15.20
C GLY A 332 22.88 -11.42 -14.93
N VAL A 333 23.81 -11.52 -13.96
CA VAL A 333 24.63 -10.40 -13.50
C VAL A 333 25.98 -10.30 -14.24
N ARG A 334 26.66 -11.42 -14.48
CA ARG A 334 28.04 -11.48 -14.99
C ARG A 334 28.13 -11.91 -16.46
N GLY A 335 27.04 -12.46 -17.02
CA GLY A 335 27.00 -12.90 -18.41
C GLY A 335 27.34 -11.78 -19.39
N VAL A 336 27.91 -12.15 -20.53
CA VAL A 336 28.31 -11.18 -21.58
C VAL A 336 27.19 -11.01 -22.61
N ASP A 337 26.44 -12.08 -22.88
CA ASP A 337 25.34 -12.07 -23.85
C ASP A 337 24.06 -11.46 -23.24
N PRO A 338 23.50 -10.38 -23.81
CA PRO A 338 22.25 -9.80 -23.33
C PRO A 338 21.06 -10.77 -23.31
N GLU A 339 20.98 -11.70 -24.27
CA GLU A 339 19.88 -12.67 -24.36
C GLU A 339 20.00 -13.75 -23.28
N GLY A 340 21.21 -14.29 -23.07
CA GLY A 340 21.54 -15.17 -21.95
C GLY A 340 21.25 -14.52 -20.59
N ARG A 341 21.64 -13.26 -20.38
CA ARG A 341 21.30 -12.49 -19.16
C ARG A 341 19.80 -12.38 -18.94
N ALA A 342 19.05 -12.02 -19.98
CA ALA A 342 17.59 -11.89 -19.91
C ALA A 342 16.92 -13.24 -19.58
N THR A 343 17.39 -14.33 -20.19
CA THR A 343 16.94 -15.69 -19.93
C THR A 343 17.23 -16.11 -18.49
N ALA A 344 18.42 -15.81 -17.97
CA ALA A 344 18.81 -16.14 -16.61
C ALA A 344 17.96 -15.39 -15.57
N HIS A 345 17.71 -14.09 -15.79
CA HIS A 345 16.81 -13.31 -14.95
C HIS A 345 15.38 -13.85 -14.96
N ARG A 346 14.87 -14.26 -16.13
CA ARG A 346 13.56 -14.92 -16.25
C ARG A 346 13.50 -16.21 -15.43
N ARG A 347 14.45 -17.13 -15.63
CA ARG A 347 14.49 -18.41 -14.91
C ARG A 347 14.66 -18.24 -13.40
N LEU A 348 15.43 -17.24 -12.97
CA LEU A 348 15.52 -16.86 -11.55
C LEU A 348 14.16 -16.40 -11.01
N GLY A 349 13.47 -15.51 -11.72
CA GLY A 349 12.13 -15.05 -11.36
C GLY A 349 11.10 -16.18 -11.28
N GLU A 350 11.02 -17.02 -12.32
CA GLU A 350 10.14 -18.20 -12.35
C GLU A 350 10.44 -19.15 -11.17
N SER A 351 11.72 -19.43 -10.89
CA SER A 351 12.09 -20.28 -9.75
C SER A 351 11.77 -19.67 -8.39
N LEU A 352 11.70 -18.35 -8.28
CA LEU A 352 11.27 -17.67 -7.05
C LEU A 352 9.76 -17.78 -6.89
N LEU A 353 8.98 -17.51 -7.94
CA LEU A 353 7.50 -17.57 -7.93
C LEU A 353 6.93 -18.96 -7.65
N ASP A 354 7.71 -20.02 -7.90
CA ASP A 354 7.36 -21.38 -7.48
C ASP A 354 7.27 -21.55 -5.94
N ARG A 355 7.73 -20.56 -5.17
CA ARG A 355 7.62 -20.53 -3.70
C ARG A 355 6.37 -19.75 -3.28
N ASP A 356 5.78 -20.16 -2.15
CA ASP A 356 4.62 -19.46 -1.56
C ASP A 356 4.90 -17.98 -1.23
N ASP A 357 6.17 -17.66 -0.91
CA ASP A 357 6.68 -16.32 -0.57
C ASP A 357 7.54 -15.69 -1.69
N GLY A 358 7.43 -16.24 -2.90
CA GLY A 358 8.27 -15.88 -4.04
C GLY A 358 8.07 -14.47 -4.55
N ALA A 359 6.84 -13.97 -4.46
CA ALA A 359 6.49 -12.64 -4.94
C ALA A 359 7.14 -11.52 -4.14
N GLU A 360 7.09 -11.61 -2.80
CA GLU A 360 7.76 -10.65 -1.92
C GLU A 360 9.27 -10.62 -2.18
N LEU A 361 9.87 -11.79 -2.46
CA LEU A 361 11.28 -11.87 -2.83
C LEU A 361 11.58 -11.21 -4.17
N MET A 362 10.71 -11.34 -5.15
CA MET A 362 10.88 -10.66 -6.44
C MET A 362 10.78 -9.14 -6.28
N ASP A 363 9.79 -8.65 -5.52
CA ASP A 363 9.63 -7.22 -5.25
C ASP A 363 10.89 -6.66 -4.57
N VAL A 364 11.42 -7.34 -3.56
CA VAL A 364 12.67 -6.93 -2.89
C VAL A 364 13.87 -6.88 -3.86
N LEU A 365 14.07 -7.94 -4.65
CA LEU A 365 15.27 -8.06 -5.50
C LEU A 365 15.29 -7.11 -6.70
N TYR A 366 14.11 -6.80 -7.24
CA TYR A 366 13.97 -6.05 -8.50
C TYR A 366 13.36 -4.66 -8.36
N LEU A 367 12.67 -4.34 -7.25
CA LEU A 367 11.99 -3.05 -7.06
C LEU A 367 12.50 -2.24 -5.87
N GLU A 368 12.98 -2.88 -4.81
CA GLU A 368 13.43 -2.17 -3.60
C GLU A 368 14.95 -1.92 -3.55
N GLY A 369 15.75 -2.74 -4.25
CA GLY A 369 17.21 -2.69 -4.20
C GLY A 369 17.86 -1.67 -5.13
N GLY A 370 19.13 -1.35 -4.86
CA GLY A 370 19.90 -0.37 -5.65
C GLY A 370 20.30 -0.85 -7.04
N ARG A 371 20.18 -2.16 -7.31
CA ARG A 371 20.61 -2.77 -8.58
C ARG A 371 19.80 -2.33 -9.79
N PHE A 372 18.51 -2.07 -9.61
CA PHE A 372 17.59 -1.61 -10.64
C PHE A 372 16.92 -0.31 -10.14
N PRO A 373 17.56 0.85 -10.33
CA PRO A 373 17.09 2.12 -9.77
C PRO A 373 15.67 2.51 -10.21
N THR A 374 15.27 2.10 -11.41
CA THR A 374 13.93 2.33 -11.95
C THR A 374 13.34 1.03 -12.51
N SER A 375 12.01 0.98 -12.63
CA SER A 375 11.32 -0.15 -13.25
C SER A 375 11.73 -0.41 -14.70
N GLU A 376 12.31 0.58 -15.39
CA GLU A 376 12.82 0.43 -16.75
C GLU A 376 14.16 -0.32 -16.81
N ASP A 377 14.95 -0.24 -15.74
CA ASP A 377 16.24 -0.94 -15.62
C ASP A 377 16.05 -2.45 -15.38
N VAL A 378 14.87 -2.84 -14.86
CA VAL A 378 14.52 -4.25 -14.65
C VAL A 378 14.43 -4.98 -15.99
N PRO A 379 15.05 -6.17 -16.15
CA PRO A 379 14.98 -6.93 -17.39
C PRO A 379 13.53 -7.20 -17.82
N ALA A 380 13.23 -6.97 -19.11
CA ALA A 380 11.86 -7.09 -19.64
C ALA A 380 11.14 -8.41 -19.27
N PRO A 381 11.79 -9.60 -19.33
CA PRO A 381 11.15 -10.84 -18.89
C PRO A 381 10.68 -10.81 -17.42
N VAL A 382 11.45 -10.18 -16.54
CA VAL A 382 11.11 -10.05 -15.11
C VAL A 382 10.02 -9.02 -14.90
N ARG A 383 10.04 -7.91 -15.67
CA ARG A 383 8.95 -6.93 -15.65
C ARG A 383 7.60 -7.54 -16.00
N HIS A 384 7.57 -8.49 -16.95
CA HIS A 384 6.35 -9.23 -17.25
C HIS A 384 5.85 -10.02 -16.05
N LEU A 385 6.71 -10.81 -15.41
CA LEU A 385 6.37 -11.60 -14.22
C LEU A 385 5.86 -10.71 -13.07
N LEU A 386 6.57 -9.64 -12.76
CA LEU A 386 6.19 -8.69 -11.71
C LEU A 386 4.88 -7.97 -12.03
N ALA A 387 4.67 -7.57 -13.29
CA ALA A 387 3.44 -6.89 -13.71
C ALA A 387 2.23 -7.81 -13.57
N GLU A 388 2.34 -9.07 -13.96
CA GLU A 388 1.26 -10.04 -13.79
C GLU A 388 0.91 -10.23 -12.32
N HIS A 389 1.92 -10.41 -11.47
CA HIS A 389 1.72 -10.54 -10.03
C HIS A 389 1.08 -9.27 -9.41
N ALA A 390 1.52 -8.08 -9.82
CA ALA A 390 0.93 -6.83 -9.37
C ALA A 390 -0.55 -6.70 -9.78
N VAL A 391 -0.90 -7.12 -11.00
CA VAL A 391 -2.30 -7.17 -11.47
C VAL A 391 -3.13 -8.12 -10.60
N ASP A 392 -2.62 -9.31 -10.29
CA ASP A 392 -3.34 -10.31 -9.48
C ASP A 392 -3.60 -9.81 -8.05
N ARG A 393 -2.72 -8.96 -7.50
CA ARG A 393 -2.90 -8.28 -6.21
C ARG A 393 -3.78 -7.02 -6.28
N GLY A 394 -4.19 -6.59 -7.47
CA GLY A 394 -4.92 -5.34 -7.68
C GLY A 394 -4.06 -4.07 -7.56
N ASP A 395 -2.73 -4.19 -7.56
CA ASP A 395 -1.79 -3.07 -7.53
C ASP A 395 -1.53 -2.56 -8.96
N LEU A 396 -2.53 -1.86 -9.50
CA LEU A 396 -2.51 -1.35 -10.88
C LEU A 396 -1.46 -0.26 -11.10
N ASP A 397 -1.09 0.49 -10.06
CA ASP A 397 -0.06 1.52 -10.12
C ASP A 397 1.33 0.91 -10.33
N THR A 398 1.68 -0.13 -9.56
CA THR A 398 2.93 -0.87 -9.79
C THR A 398 2.90 -1.61 -11.12
N ALA A 399 1.78 -2.26 -11.47
CA ALA A 399 1.64 -2.95 -12.75
C ALA A 399 1.82 -2.01 -13.95
N SER A 400 1.25 -0.80 -13.91
CA SER A 400 1.39 0.18 -14.99
C SER A 400 2.84 0.61 -15.16
N ARG A 401 3.56 0.93 -14.07
CA ARG A 401 5.00 1.26 -14.12
C ARG A 401 5.83 0.14 -14.74
N LEU A 402 5.55 -1.10 -14.34
CA LEU A 402 6.24 -2.27 -14.86
C LEU A 402 5.94 -2.56 -16.32
N MET A 403 4.73 -2.24 -16.80
CA MET A 403 4.35 -2.42 -18.21
C MET A 403 4.73 -1.23 -19.11
N ALA A 404 5.13 -0.09 -18.54
CA ALA A 404 5.55 1.09 -19.28
C ALA A 404 6.74 0.78 -20.21
N GLY A 405 6.70 1.15 -21.48
CA GLY A 405 7.79 0.85 -22.42
C GLY A 405 7.97 -0.62 -22.84
N LEU A 406 7.23 -1.58 -22.26
CA LEU A 406 7.16 -2.93 -22.84
C LEU A 406 6.36 -2.88 -24.15
N SER A 407 6.98 -3.24 -25.27
CA SER A 407 6.35 -3.19 -26.60
C SER A 407 6.07 -4.55 -27.23
N ARG A 408 6.57 -5.63 -26.60
CA ARG A 408 6.40 -7.00 -27.09
C ARG A 408 5.78 -7.87 -26.01
N PRO A 409 4.90 -8.81 -26.39
CA PRO A 409 4.38 -9.79 -25.45
C PRO A 409 5.48 -10.78 -25.03
N PRO A 410 5.30 -11.46 -23.88
CA PRO A 410 6.07 -12.65 -23.56
C PRO A 410 5.97 -13.71 -24.66
N GLU A 411 6.96 -14.59 -24.73
CA GLU A 411 6.99 -15.69 -25.70
C GLU A 411 5.74 -16.60 -25.55
N GLY A 412 5.12 -16.96 -26.67
CA GLY A 412 3.92 -17.81 -26.69
C GLY A 412 2.61 -17.13 -26.33
N VAL A 413 2.63 -15.83 -25.94
CA VAL A 413 1.43 -15.07 -25.62
C VAL A 413 0.88 -14.35 -26.87
N ASP A 414 -0.44 -14.38 -27.06
CA ASP A 414 -1.10 -13.66 -28.16
C ASP A 414 -0.87 -12.14 -28.02
N GLY A 415 -0.30 -11.54 -29.07
CA GLY A 415 0.10 -10.12 -29.04
C GLY A 415 -1.06 -9.15 -28.97
N PHE A 416 -2.24 -9.51 -29.48
CA PHE A 416 -3.43 -8.68 -29.37
C PHE A 416 -3.97 -8.70 -27.94
N GLU A 417 -4.17 -9.87 -27.36
CA GLU A 417 -4.69 -10.01 -26.00
C GLU A 417 -3.75 -9.36 -24.96
N TRP A 418 -2.45 -9.59 -25.11
CA TRP A 418 -1.45 -8.97 -24.26
C TRP A 418 -1.40 -7.45 -24.44
N GLY A 419 -1.42 -6.96 -25.68
CA GLY A 419 -1.40 -5.52 -25.97
C GLY A 419 -2.62 -4.81 -25.40
N LEU A 420 -3.79 -5.43 -25.48
CA LEU A 420 -5.03 -4.91 -24.93
C LEU A 420 -5.01 -4.91 -23.39
N ARG A 421 -4.56 -6.01 -22.75
CA ARG A 421 -4.38 -6.08 -21.29
C ARG A 421 -3.42 -5.00 -20.82
N ARG A 422 -2.29 -4.82 -21.50
CA ARG A 422 -1.31 -3.77 -21.22
C ARG A 422 -1.94 -2.38 -21.31
N ALA A 423 -2.62 -2.07 -22.41
CA ALA A 423 -3.26 -0.77 -22.60
C ALA A 423 -4.26 -0.47 -21.47
N ARG A 424 -5.09 -1.46 -21.11
CA ARG A 424 -6.04 -1.34 -20.00
C ARG A 424 -5.36 -1.09 -18.66
N VAL A 425 -4.29 -1.83 -18.34
CA VAL A 425 -3.52 -1.66 -17.09
C VAL A 425 -2.87 -0.27 -17.03
N LEU A 426 -2.32 0.21 -18.15
CA LEU A 426 -1.76 1.57 -18.22
C LEU A 426 -2.84 2.63 -17.95
N ILE A 427 -4.02 2.50 -18.56
CA ILE A 427 -5.16 3.41 -18.35
C ILE A 427 -5.60 3.41 -16.88
N LEU A 428 -5.88 2.23 -16.32
CA LEU A 428 -6.41 2.12 -14.96
C LEU A 428 -5.36 2.40 -13.88
N GLY A 429 -4.08 2.22 -14.18
CA GLY A 429 -2.95 2.50 -13.30
C GLY A 429 -2.35 3.90 -13.45
N GLY A 430 -3.07 4.85 -14.06
CA GLY A 430 -2.72 6.27 -14.10
C GLY A 430 -1.83 6.73 -15.25
N GLN A 431 -1.40 5.84 -16.14
CA GLN A 431 -0.62 6.14 -17.35
C GLN A 431 -1.54 6.22 -18.57
N GLU A 432 -2.56 7.09 -18.49
CA GLU A 432 -3.68 7.15 -19.44
C GLU A 432 -3.23 7.39 -20.89
N GLU A 433 -2.36 8.38 -21.14
CA GLU A 433 -1.90 8.68 -22.50
C GLU A 433 -1.16 7.49 -23.13
N ALA A 434 -0.23 6.89 -22.39
CA ALA A 434 0.53 5.74 -22.87
C ALA A 434 -0.37 4.52 -23.16
N GLY A 435 -1.43 4.35 -22.37
CA GLY A 435 -2.44 3.33 -22.62
C GLY A 435 -3.32 3.62 -23.83
N ILE A 436 -3.71 4.88 -24.05
CA ILE A 436 -4.45 5.32 -25.24
C ILE A 436 -3.60 5.13 -26.51
N ASP A 437 -2.33 5.53 -26.48
CA ASP A 437 -1.39 5.32 -27.58
C ASP A 437 -1.25 3.82 -27.91
N ALA A 438 -1.15 2.98 -26.88
CA ALA A 438 -1.12 1.53 -27.06
C ALA A 438 -2.39 0.96 -27.72
N LEU A 439 -3.56 1.55 -27.46
CA LEU A 439 -4.80 1.16 -28.16
C LEU A 439 -4.75 1.54 -29.65
N TYR A 440 -4.19 2.69 -30.00
CA TYR A 440 -4.01 3.08 -31.41
C TYR A 440 -3.01 2.18 -32.13
N ASP A 441 -1.89 1.87 -31.50
CA ASP A 441 -0.89 0.95 -32.05
C ASP A 441 -1.51 -0.42 -32.32
N LEU A 442 -2.30 -0.94 -31.37
CA LEU A 442 -3.01 -2.20 -31.52
C LEU A 442 -4.05 -2.15 -32.66
N LEU A 443 -4.81 -1.06 -32.78
CA LEU A 443 -5.75 -0.85 -33.89
C LEU A 443 -5.08 -0.72 -35.26
N SER A 444 -3.83 -0.25 -35.32
CA SER A 444 -3.08 -0.12 -36.58
C SER A 444 -2.77 -1.49 -37.20
N GLY A 445 -2.57 -2.51 -36.35
CA GLY A 445 -2.33 -3.90 -36.76
C GLY A 445 -3.61 -4.68 -37.11
N VAL A 446 -4.78 -4.17 -36.74
CA VAL A 446 -6.07 -4.85 -36.95
C VAL A 446 -6.80 -4.27 -38.16
N ARG A 447 -7.00 -5.10 -39.19
CA ARG A 447 -7.82 -4.74 -40.36
C ARG A 447 -9.32 -4.91 -40.12
N GLN A 448 -9.70 -6.02 -39.50
CA GLN A 448 -11.07 -6.36 -39.12
C GLN A 448 -11.06 -7.12 -37.81
N PHE A 449 -12.08 -6.87 -36.98
CA PHE A 449 -12.30 -7.59 -35.75
C PHE A 449 -13.24 -8.79 -35.98
N ASP A 450 -12.93 -9.89 -35.31
CA ASP A 450 -13.97 -10.84 -34.90
C ASP A 450 -14.76 -10.28 -33.71
N ALA A 451 -15.95 -10.85 -33.46
CA ALA A 451 -16.86 -10.33 -32.46
C ALA A 451 -16.27 -10.33 -31.04
N GLU A 452 -15.51 -11.36 -30.66
CA GLU A 452 -14.96 -11.48 -29.31
C GLU A 452 -13.86 -10.44 -29.05
N ARG A 453 -12.94 -10.26 -29.99
CA ARG A 453 -11.89 -9.24 -29.91
C ARG A 453 -12.45 -7.83 -29.93
N ALA A 454 -13.51 -7.58 -30.70
CA ALA A 454 -14.22 -6.31 -30.68
C ALA A 454 -14.82 -6.02 -29.30
N ASP A 455 -15.54 -6.98 -28.70
CA ASP A 455 -16.15 -6.80 -27.37
C ASP A 455 -15.11 -6.46 -26.31
N ARG A 456 -13.99 -7.20 -26.27
CA ARG A 456 -12.89 -6.93 -25.32
C ARG A 456 -12.29 -5.54 -25.54
N PHE A 457 -12.09 -5.13 -26.80
CA PHE A 457 -11.57 -3.80 -27.12
C PHE A 457 -12.53 -2.70 -26.64
N LEU A 458 -13.84 -2.87 -26.88
CA LEU A 458 -14.86 -1.91 -26.47
C LEU A 458 -14.96 -1.77 -24.95
N GLN A 459 -14.74 -2.83 -24.18
CA GLN A 459 -14.68 -2.75 -22.71
C GLN A 459 -13.64 -1.75 -22.21
N VAL A 460 -12.46 -1.67 -22.87
CA VAL A 460 -11.42 -0.71 -22.49
C VAL A 460 -11.81 0.73 -22.85
N LEU A 461 -12.60 0.92 -23.91
CA LEU A 461 -13.15 2.24 -24.23
C LEU A 461 -14.19 2.67 -23.18
N PHE A 462 -14.94 1.74 -22.58
CA PHE A 462 -15.84 2.06 -21.46
C PHE A 462 -15.07 2.44 -20.19
N ASP A 463 -13.90 1.85 -19.96
CA ASP A 463 -13.00 2.29 -18.88
C ASP A 463 -12.57 3.76 -19.11
N LEU A 464 -12.23 4.16 -20.35
CA LEU A 464 -11.93 5.56 -20.69
C LEU A 464 -13.11 6.50 -20.40
N GLN A 465 -14.33 6.09 -20.74
CA GLN A 465 -15.53 6.88 -20.42
C GLN A 465 -15.73 7.03 -18.91
N THR A 466 -15.49 5.97 -18.14
CA THR A 466 -15.58 5.98 -16.68
C THR A 466 -14.55 6.94 -16.07
N LEU A 467 -13.34 6.99 -16.63
CA LEU A 467 -12.28 7.94 -16.28
C LEU A 467 -12.49 9.35 -16.87
N ARG A 468 -13.64 9.61 -17.51
CA ARG A 468 -13.99 10.90 -18.14
C ARG A 468 -13.06 11.33 -19.27
N ARG A 469 -12.33 10.38 -19.87
CA ARG A 469 -11.50 10.57 -21.06
C ARG A 469 -12.33 10.55 -22.33
N HIS A 470 -13.41 11.34 -22.35
CA HIS A 470 -14.43 11.31 -23.40
C HIS A 470 -13.90 11.70 -24.78
N ASP A 471 -12.98 12.68 -24.87
CA ASP A 471 -12.37 13.07 -26.16
C ASP A 471 -11.60 11.89 -26.79
N ALA A 472 -10.77 11.22 -25.99
CA ALA A 472 -10.02 10.05 -26.44
C ALA A 472 -10.93 8.88 -26.82
N ALA A 473 -11.98 8.63 -26.02
CA ALA A 473 -12.98 7.59 -26.32
C ALA A 473 -13.68 7.84 -27.65
N VAL A 474 -14.10 9.08 -27.95
CA VAL A 474 -14.71 9.45 -29.24
C VAL A 474 -13.78 9.13 -30.40
N HIS A 475 -12.51 9.53 -30.32
CA HIS A 475 -11.56 9.26 -31.40
C HIS A 475 -11.32 7.76 -31.61
N LEU A 476 -11.22 6.97 -30.53
CA LEU A 476 -11.08 5.52 -30.60
C LEU A 476 -12.35 4.82 -31.12
N PHE A 477 -13.55 5.26 -30.74
CA PHE A 477 -14.81 4.75 -31.30
C PHE A 477 -14.88 4.96 -32.82
N ARG A 478 -14.49 6.14 -33.30
CA ARG A 478 -14.42 6.42 -34.75
C ARG A 478 -13.37 5.57 -35.45
N ALA A 479 -12.24 5.31 -34.80
CA ALA A 479 -11.19 4.46 -35.35
C ALA A 479 -11.62 2.98 -35.39
N VAL A 480 -12.33 2.47 -34.39
CA VAL A 480 -12.75 1.05 -34.34
C VAL A 480 -13.93 0.77 -35.28
N ALA A 481 -14.87 1.70 -35.43
CA ALA A 481 -16.10 1.53 -36.23
C ALA A 481 -15.90 0.89 -37.63
N PRO A 482 -14.98 1.35 -38.49
CA PRO A 482 -14.79 0.77 -39.83
C PRO A 482 -14.19 -0.65 -39.84
N ARG A 483 -13.73 -1.15 -38.68
CA ARG A 483 -13.12 -2.47 -38.52
C ARG A 483 -14.10 -3.51 -37.97
N LEU A 484 -15.29 -3.10 -37.56
CA LEU A 484 -16.33 -3.97 -37.05
C LEU A 484 -17.09 -4.65 -38.19
N THR A 485 -17.38 -5.94 -38.01
CA THR A 485 -18.16 -6.73 -38.98
C THR A 485 -19.57 -7.05 -38.48
N ASP A 486 -19.79 -7.04 -37.16
CA ASP A 486 -21.10 -7.22 -36.56
C ASP A 486 -21.90 -5.91 -36.53
N ALA A 487 -23.08 -5.93 -37.14
CA ALA A 487 -24.01 -4.81 -37.16
C ALA A 487 -24.47 -4.39 -35.75
N ARG A 488 -24.56 -5.35 -34.80
CA ARG A 488 -24.88 -5.05 -33.41
C ARG A 488 -23.78 -4.23 -32.75
N GLN A 489 -22.52 -4.64 -32.89
CA GLN A 489 -21.39 -3.90 -32.31
C GLN A 489 -21.24 -2.51 -32.95
N ALA A 490 -21.44 -2.41 -34.27
CA ALA A 490 -21.45 -1.11 -34.95
C ALA A 490 -22.54 -0.18 -34.40
N ARG A 491 -23.70 -0.73 -34.08
CA ARG A 491 -24.80 -0.01 -33.43
C ARG A 491 -24.46 0.41 -32.00
N GLU A 492 -23.81 -0.45 -31.22
CA GLU A 492 -23.38 -0.16 -29.86
C GLU A 492 -22.33 0.95 -29.83
N VAL A 493 -21.33 0.91 -30.73
CA VAL A 493 -20.31 1.97 -30.86
C VAL A 493 -20.93 3.35 -31.08
N LEU A 494 -21.93 3.47 -31.96
CA LEU A 494 -22.61 4.75 -32.19
C LEU A 494 -23.30 5.29 -30.93
N TYR A 495 -23.88 4.41 -30.12
CA TYR A 495 -24.53 4.81 -28.88
C TYR A 495 -23.50 5.27 -27.85
N TRP A 496 -22.42 4.52 -27.66
CA TRP A 496 -21.39 4.86 -26.67
C TRP A 496 -20.56 6.08 -27.09
N GLU A 497 -20.30 6.27 -28.39
CA GLU A 497 -19.73 7.52 -28.91
C GLU A 497 -20.64 8.71 -28.57
N ALA A 498 -21.96 8.55 -28.73
CA ALA A 498 -22.93 9.57 -28.37
C ALA A 498 -22.91 9.93 -26.87
N ASP A 499 -22.80 8.93 -25.98
CA ASP A 499 -22.65 9.15 -24.53
C ASP A 499 -21.42 10.02 -24.22
N SER A 500 -20.31 9.85 -24.95
CA SER A 500 -19.12 10.70 -24.77
C SER A 500 -19.31 12.11 -25.29
N HIS A 501 -19.93 12.28 -26.46
CA HIS A 501 -20.30 13.62 -26.96
C HIS A 501 -21.25 14.34 -26.01
N GLN A 502 -22.21 13.62 -25.43
CA GLN A 502 -23.14 14.15 -24.44
C GLN A 502 -22.40 14.64 -23.19
N ALA A 503 -21.45 13.87 -22.68
CA ALA A 503 -20.64 14.26 -21.52
C ALA A 503 -19.71 15.46 -21.80
N LEU A 504 -19.30 15.65 -23.06
CA LEU A 504 -18.53 16.81 -23.52
C LEU A 504 -19.40 18.06 -23.80
N GLY A 505 -20.73 17.99 -23.60
CA GLY A 505 -21.67 19.07 -23.89
C GLY A 505 -21.95 19.27 -25.39
N GLN A 506 -21.55 18.31 -26.23
CA GLN A 506 -21.74 18.35 -27.68
C GLN A 506 -23.09 17.72 -28.06
N HIS A 507 -24.16 18.33 -27.53
CA HIS A 507 -25.51 17.74 -27.51
C HIS A 507 -26.10 17.48 -28.90
N GLU A 508 -25.82 18.31 -29.91
CA GLU A 508 -26.31 18.09 -31.27
C GLU A 508 -25.68 16.84 -31.92
N GLU A 509 -24.37 16.64 -31.73
CA GLU A 509 -23.67 15.45 -32.23
C GLU A 509 -24.13 14.18 -31.51
N ALA A 510 -24.26 14.25 -30.19
CA ALA A 510 -24.79 13.15 -29.38
C ALA A 510 -26.18 12.72 -29.87
N ALA A 511 -27.10 13.67 -30.06
CA ALA A 511 -28.42 13.40 -30.61
C ALA A 511 -28.38 12.69 -31.97
N ARG A 512 -27.52 13.17 -32.88
CA ARG A 512 -27.35 12.57 -34.21
C ARG A 512 -26.88 11.12 -34.13
N LEU A 513 -25.87 10.84 -33.31
CA LEU A 513 -25.30 9.52 -33.14
C LEU A 513 -26.27 8.54 -32.47
N TYR A 514 -26.99 8.96 -31.43
CA TYR A 514 -28.05 8.15 -30.83
C TYR A 514 -29.14 7.77 -31.85
N LEU A 515 -29.59 8.72 -32.69
CA LEU A 515 -30.59 8.43 -33.72
C LEU A 515 -30.07 7.45 -34.78
N ARG A 516 -28.79 7.58 -35.17
CA ARG A 516 -28.15 6.61 -36.08
C ARG A 516 -28.07 5.22 -35.44
N SER A 517 -27.69 5.12 -34.17
CA SER A 517 -27.74 3.84 -33.42
C SER A 517 -29.16 3.28 -33.38
N ALA A 518 -30.17 4.11 -33.15
CA ALA A 518 -31.56 3.70 -33.12
C ALA A 518 -32.08 3.17 -34.48
N GLY A 519 -31.50 3.64 -35.59
CA GLY A 519 -31.88 3.28 -36.95
C GLY A 519 -31.31 1.95 -37.47
N LEU A 520 -30.26 1.40 -36.84
CA LEU A 520 -29.59 0.17 -37.27
C LEU A 520 -30.21 -1.13 -36.67
N GLY A 521 -31.31 -1.04 -35.91
CA GLY A 521 -31.95 -2.21 -35.29
C GLY A 521 -33.01 -2.89 -36.16
N ASP A 522 -33.50 -4.04 -35.71
CA ASP A 522 -34.51 -4.89 -36.40
C ASP A 522 -35.94 -4.28 -36.47
N GLY A 523 -36.09 -3.02 -36.07
CA GLY A 523 -37.34 -2.28 -36.18
C GLY A 523 -37.38 -1.04 -35.28
N PRO A 524 -38.37 -0.16 -35.46
CA PRO A 524 -38.48 1.09 -34.71
C PRO A 524 -38.74 0.90 -33.19
N TRP A 525 -39.13 -0.30 -32.76
CA TRP A 525 -39.61 -0.60 -31.41
C TRP A 525 -38.75 -1.60 -30.65
N ASP A 526 -37.55 -1.89 -31.15
CA ASP A 526 -36.62 -2.73 -30.40
C ASP A 526 -36.19 -2.02 -29.09
N PRO A 527 -35.94 -2.74 -27.98
CA PRO A 527 -35.63 -2.13 -26.69
C PRO A 527 -34.43 -1.16 -26.72
N TRP A 528 -33.37 -1.49 -27.47
CA TRP A 528 -32.20 -0.62 -27.60
C TRP A 528 -32.53 0.66 -28.36
N GLY A 529 -33.25 0.53 -29.47
CA GLY A 529 -33.65 1.68 -30.30
C GLY A 529 -34.58 2.65 -29.57
N MET A 530 -35.42 2.15 -28.66
CA MET A 530 -36.22 3.00 -27.77
C MET A 530 -35.34 3.78 -26.78
N THR A 531 -34.35 3.14 -26.16
CA THR A 531 -33.39 3.79 -25.26
C THR A 531 -32.57 4.86 -25.99
N ALA A 532 -32.05 4.54 -27.18
CA ALA A 532 -31.29 5.49 -27.99
C ALA A 532 -32.13 6.72 -28.40
N ARG A 533 -33.39 6.53 -28.85
CA ARG A 533 -34.30 7.65 -29.14
C ARG A 533 -34.62 8.49 -27.90
N PHE A 534 -34.72 7.87 -26.72
CA PHE A 534 -34.94 8.58 -25.47
C PHE A 534 -33.76 9.50 -25.13
N GLN A 535 -32.54 9.00 -25.25
CA GLN A 535 -31.33 9.81 -25.03
C GLN A 535 -31.18 10.91 -26.09
N ALA A 536 -31.45 10.60 -27.37
CA ALA A 536 -31.46 11.59 -28.45
C ALA A 536 -32.40 12.76 -28.16
N ALA A 537 -33.61 12.49 -27.67
CA ALA A 537 -34.57 13.53 -27.31
C ALA A 537 -34.06 14.41 -26.16
N GLY A 538 -33.36 13.83 -25.18
CA GLY A 538 -32.71 14.58 -24.10
C GLY A 538 -31.62 15.51 -24.63
N ALA A 539 -30.72 14.97 -25.45
CA ALA A 539 -29.64 15.73 -26.07
C ALA A 539 -30.18 16.86 -26.99
N LEU A 540 -31.20 16.59 -27.81
CA LEU A 540 -31.86 17.62 -28.64
C LEU A 540 -32.43 18.77 -27.79
N ALA A 541 -33.05 18.45 -26.65
CA ALA A 541 -33.58 19.46 -25.75
C ALA A 541 -32.49 20.35 -25.14
N GLU A 542 -31.33 19.77 -24.81
CA GLU A 542 -30.15 20.50 -24.30
C GLU A 542 -29.47 21.32 -25.39
N ALA A 543 -29.48 20.86 -26.64
CA ALA A 543 -29.04 21.61 -27.81
C ALA A 543 -30.00 22.74 -28.24
N GLY A 544 -31.20 22.84 -27.65
CA GLY A 544 -32.21 23.86 -27.99
C GLY A 544 -33.22 23.45 -29.08
N HIS A 545 -33.15 22.21 -29.59
CA HIS A 545 -34.10 21.64 -30.55
C HIS A 545 -35.35 21.08 -29.84
N VAL A 546 -36.07 21.94 -29.13
CA VAL A 546 -37.19 21.56 -28.24
C VAL A 546 -38.35 20.89 -29.00
N SER A 547 -38.67 21.36 -30.20
CA SER A 547 -39.74 20.78 -31.03
C SER A 547 -39.44 19.33 -31.43
N ASP A 548 -38.20 19.04 -31.79
CA ASP A 548 -37.75 17.70 -32.21
C ASP A 548 -37.68 16.75 -31.01
N ALA A 549 -37.16 17.22 -29.88
CA ALA A 549 -37.17 16.49 -28.61
C ALA A 549 -38.60 16.09 -28.20
N ARG A 550 -39.55 17.03 -28.29
CA ARG A 550 -40.97 16.79 -27.98
C ARG A 550 -41.56 15.72 -28.90
N ALA A 551 -41.29 15.79 -30.20
CA ALA A 551 -41.79 14.83 -31.17
C ALA A 551 -41.32 13.40 -30.85
N LEU A 552 -40.03 13.23 -30.52
CA LEU A 552 -39.47 11.94 -30.14
C LEU A 552 -40.06 11.40 -28.83
N TYR A 553 -40.21 12.23 -27.79
CA TYR A 553 -40.82 11.78 -26.54
C TYR A 553 -42.30 11.39 -26.69
N LEU A 554 -43.07 12.11 -27.51
CA LEU A 554 -44.47 11.75 -27.81
C LEU A 554 -44.56 10.42 -28.55
N ASP A 555 -43.67 10.17 -29.52
CA ASP A 555 -43.63 8.90 -30.24
C ASP A 555 -43.28 7.74 -29.31
N LEU A 556 -42.27 7.90 -28.46
CA LEU A 556 -41.91 6.92 -27.44
C LEU A 556 -43.04 6.66 -26.45
N LEU A 557 -43.77 7.70 -26.04
CA LEU A 557 -44.92 7.57 -25.13
C LEU A 557 -46.06 6.78 -25.78
N ARG A 558 -46.23 6.83 -27.09
CA ARG A 558 -47.26 6.06 -27.81
C ARG A 558 -46.98 4.56 -27.78
N VAL A 559 -45.71 4.16 -27.85
CA VAL A 559 -45.31 2.75 -27.99
C VAL A 559 -44.88 2.08 -26.69
N THR A 560 -44.47 2.86 -25.69
CA THR A 560 -44.04 2.33 -24.39
C THR A 560 -45.22 1.81 -23.58
N ARG A 561 -45.18 0.52 -23.21
CA ARG A 561 -46.24 -0.15 -22.42
C ARG A 561 -46.01 -0.07 -20.91
N GLU A 562 -44.76 -0.06 -20.47
CA GLU A 562 -44.37 -0.07 -19.06
C GLU A 562 -44.82 1.24 -18.35
N PRO A 563 -45.64 1.15 -17.27
CA PRO A 563 -46.19 2.33 -16.59
C PRO A 563 -45.12 3.30 -16.09
N GLU A 564 -44.03 2.80 -15.52
CA GLU A 564 -42.94 3.61 -14.95
C GLU A 564 -42.21 4.44 -16.01
N ARG A 565 -41.84 3.82 -17.14
CA ARG A 565 -41.22 4.53 -18.27
C ARG A 565 -42.14 5.58 -18.88
N ARG A 566 -43.46 5.33 -18.92
CA ARG A 566 -44.45 6.32 -19.37
C ARG A 566 -44.54 7.53 -18.44
N VAL A 567 -44.39 7.34 -17.13
CA VAL A 567 -44.33 8.46 -16.17
C VAL A 567 -43.11 9.32 -16.43
N LEU A 568 -41.93 8.70 -16.59
CA LEU A 568 -40.69 9.42 -16.90
C LEU A 568 -40.80 10.24 -18.20
N LEU A 569 -41.36 9.65 -19.26
CA LEU A 569 -41.59 10.35 -20.54
C LEU A 569 -42.51 11.56 -20.39
N ARG A 570 -43.60 11.45 -19.61
CA ARG A 570 -44.49 12.58 -19.32
C ARG A 570 -43.78 13.68 -18.52
N GLN A 571 -42.96 13.31 -17.55
CA GLN A 571 -42.16 14.26 -16.78
C GLN A 571 -41.18 15.03 -17.68
N ARG A 572 -40.49 14.34 -18.60
CA ARG A 572 -39.60 14.99 -19.59
C ARG A 572 -40.37 15.95 -20.50
N LEU A 573 -41.55 15.56 -21.01
CA LEU A 573 -42.40 16.45 -21.81
C LEU A 573 -42.82 17.70 -21.05
N GLN A 574 -43.21 17.57 -19.77
CA GLN A 574 -43.55 18.72 -18.93
C GLN A 574 -42.34 19.62 -18.67
N GLN A 575 -41.13 19.07 -18.51
CA GLN A 575 -39.90 19.87 -18.37
C GLN A 575 -39.62 20.70 -19.63
N LEU A 576 -39.96 20.21 -20.82
CA LEU A 576 -39.83 20.96 -22.07
C LEU A 576 -40.84 22.12 -22.19
N ASP A 577 -42.01 22.02 -21.54
CA ASP A 577 -43.00 23.11 -21.51
C ASP A 577 -42.60 24.27 -20.58
N LEU A 578 -41.64 24.03 -19.68
CA LEU A 578 -41.16 24.99 -18.70
C LEU A 578 -39.86 25.71 -19.09
N ARG A 579 -39.24 25.30 -20.22
CA ARG A 579 -38.09 25.97 -20.84
C ARG A 579 -38.58 26.95 -21.89
#